data_AF-A0A848LWI5-F1
#
_entry.id   AF-A0A848LWI5-F1
#
_cell.length_a   1.000
_cell.length_b   1.000
_cell.length_c   1.000
_cell.angle_alpha   90.00
_cell.angle_beta   90.00
_cell.angle_gamma   90.00
#
_symmetry.space_group_name_H-M   'P 1'
#
loop_
_entity.id
_entity.type
_entity.pdbx_description
1 polymer ?
#
loop_
_entity_poly.entity_id
_entity_poly.type
_entity_poly.pdbx_seq_one_letter_code
_entity_poly.pdbx_strand_id
1 'polypeptide(L)'
;VGRWLQRLPVAAVRGWVERQRADLERADGALGRVLVPRRLGVPALLYVGMWLAESVEAYLLLRLLGFDVTFGDAVALEAVMSVLRALAFFIPAGLGVQDAGYAAFLSGGGDTLSAVAAFVLLKRARELCWMGVGAALLVLQARARGQRLELEAGVPEGGITA
;
A
#
# COMPACT_ATOMS: atom_id res chain seq x y z
N VAL A 1 -2.69 8.98 24.31
CA VAL A 1 -3.06 7.57 24.60
C VAL A 1 -4.02 7.48 25.79
N GLY A 2 -5.33 7.43 25.51
CA GLY A 2 -6.39 7.70 26.48
C GLY A 2 -6.83 6.50 27.34
N ARG A 3 -7.57 6.81 28.42
CA ARG A 3 -8.19 5.93 29.44
C ARG A 3 -8.87 4.64 28.95
N TRP A 4 -9.07 4.48 27.65
CA TRP A 4 -9.69 3.32 27.02
C TRP A 4 -8.88 2.03 27.10
N LEU A 5 -7.53 2.11 27.06
CA LEU A 5 -6.67 0.92 27.14
C LEU A 5 -6.73 0.22 28.51
N GLN A 6 -7.14 0.93 29.57
CA GLN A 6 -7.28 0.36 30.91
C GLN A 6 -8.52 -0.54 31.07
N ARG A 7 -9.44 -0.53 30.09
CA ARG A 7 -10.65 -1.36 30.09
C ARG A 7 -10.47 -2.71 29.39
N LEU A 8 -9.26 -3.06 28.95
CA LEU A 8 -9.02 -4.36 28.35
C LEU A 8 -9.16 -5.46 29.42
N PRO A 9 -10.10 -6.42 29.23
CA PRO A 9 -10.40 -7.46 30.22
C PRO A 9 -9.30 -8.52 30.33
N VAL A 10 -8.36 -8.56 29.39
CA VAL A 10 -7.31 -9.58 29.31
C VAL A 10 -6.00 -9.05 29.92
N ALA A 11 -5.65 -9.54 31.11
CA ALA A 11 -4.45 -9.13 31.84
C ALA A 11 -3.14 -9.33 31.06
N ALA A 12 -3.08 -10.35 30.21
CA ALA A 12 -1.92 -10.62 29.34
C ALA A 12 -1.70 -9.51 28.30
N VAL A 13 -2.78 -8.99 27.72
CA VAL A 13 -2.72 -7.89 26.73
C VAL A 13 -2.29 -6.60 27.43
N ARG A 14 -2.77 -6.35 28.65
CA ARG A 14 -2.36 -5.18 29.45
C ARG A 14 -0.86 -5.19 29.75
N GLY A 15 -0.33 -6.30 30.26
CA GLY A 15 1.10 -6.44 30.52
C GLY A 15 1.95 -6.38 29.25
N TRP A 16 1.43 -6.84 28.11
CA TRP A 16 2.11 -6.69 26.82
C TRP A 16 2.13 -5.24 26.32
N VAL A 17 1.00 -4.52 26.42
CA VAL A 17 0.90 -3.09 26.06
C VAL A 17 1.80 -2.24 26.96
N GLU A 18 1.85 -2.52 28.26
CA GLU A 18 2.73 -1.82 29.21
C GLU A 18 4.21 -2.02 28.88
N ARG A 19 4.62 -3.22 28.46
CA ARG A 19 5.98 -3.49 27.96
C ARG A 19 6.29 -2.74 26.66
N GLN A 20 5.29 -2.50 25.81
CA GLN A 20 5.45 -1.83 24.51
C GLN A 20 5.13 -0.32 24.57
N ARG A 21 4.85 0.23 25.74
CA ARG A 21 4.39 1.62 25.92
C ARG A 21 5.38 2.65 25.38
N ALA A 22 6.68 2.43 25.59
CA ALA A 22 7.71 3.32 25.09
C ALA A 22 7.80 3.33 23.56
N ASP A 23 7.62 2.18 22.91
CA ASP A 23 7.62 2.07 21.45
C ASP A 23 6.35 2.68 20.85
N LEU A 24 5.21 2.47 21.49
CA LEU A 24 3.93 3.09 21.13
C LEU A 24 3.99 4.62 21.25
N GLU A 25 4.59 5.15 22.33
CA GLU A 25 4.75 6.60 22.51
C GLU A 25 5.68 7.22 21.45
N ARG A 26 6.75 6.51 21.03
CA ARG A 26 7.60 6.95 19.91
C ARG A 26 6.84 6.94 18.58
N ALA A 27 6.03 5.92 18.32
CA ALA A 27 5.17 5.85 17.14
C ALA A 27 4.11 6.97 17.14
N ASP A 28 3.43 7.21 18.25
CA ASP A 28 2.41 8.26 18.41
C ASP A 28 3.03 9.66 18.20
N GLY A 29 4.23 9.90 18.75
CA GLY A 29 4.98 11.14 18.54
C GLY A 29 5.51 11.32 17.11
N ALA A 30 5.76 10.23 16.37
CA ALA A 30 6.07 10.29 14.95
C ALA A 30 4.82 10.58 14.10
N LEU A 31 3.69 9.93 14.40
CA LEU A 31 2.41 10.16 13.73
C LEU A 31 1.92 11.60 13.94
N GLY A 32 2.01 12.13 15.16
CA GLY A 32 1.62 13.52 15.47
C GLY A 32 2.43 14.57 14.70
N ARG A 33 3.65 14.25 14.27
CA ARG A 33 4.49 15.13 13.43
C ARG A 33 4.12 15.06 11.94
N VAL A 34 3.64 13.90 11.47
CA VAL A 34 3.30 13.66 10.06
C VAL A 34 1.82 14.00 9.77
N LEU A 35 0.92 13.71 10.70
CA LEU A 35 -0.53 13.87 10.57
C LEU A 35 -1.05 15.27 10.96
N VAL A 36 -0.20 16.30 10.91
CA VAL A 36 -0.68 17.68 11.13
C VAL A 36 -1.59 18.10 9.98
N PRO A 37 -2.85 18.54 10.22
CA PRO A 37 -3.84 18.78 9.17
C PRO A 37 -3.38 19.71 8.05
N ARG A 38 -2.56 20.73 8.37
CA ARG A 38 -1.99 21.67 7.39
C ARG A 38 -1.04 21.04 6.38
N ARG A 39 -0.52 19.83 6.62
CA ARG A 39 0.43 19.14 5.72
C ARG A 39 -0.19 17.93 5.00
N LEU A 40 -1.47 17.64 5.25
CA LEU A 40 -2.14 16.46 4.67
C LEU A 40 -2.84 16.75 3.34
N GLY A 41 -3.02 18.02 2.94
CA GLY A 41 -3.72 18.36 1.70
C GLY A 41 -3.08 17.74 0.46
N VAL A 42 -1.78 17.99 0.23
CA VAL A 42 -1.07 17.46 -0.95
C VAL A 42 -0.99 15.93 -0.95
N PRO A 43 -0.58 15.24 0.15
CA PRO A 43 -0.59 13.78 0.19
C PRO A 43 -1.97 13.17 -0.04
N ALA A 44 -3.03 13.75 0.54
CA ALA A 44 -4.39 13.28 0.32
C ALA A 44 -4.84 13.44 -1.14
N LEU A 45 -4.52 14.58 -1.76
CA LEU A 45 -4.81 14.81 -3.19
C LEU A 45 -4.04 13.84 -4.09
N LEU A 46 -2.76 13.58 -3.79
CA LEU A 46 -1.97 12.60 -4.53
C LEU A 46 -2.52 11.18 -4.36
N TYR A 47 -2.97 10.83 -3.15
CA TYR A 47 -3.59 9.53 -2.88
C TYR A 47 -4.90 9.36 -3.67
N VAL A 48 -5.77 10.37 -3.64
CA VAL A 48 -7.02 10.35 -4.43
C VAL A 48 -6.71 10.34 -5.93
N GLY A 49 -5.71 11.11 -6.38
CA GLY A 49 -5.28 11.13 -7.78
C GLY A 49 -4.75 9.78 -8.25
N MET A 50 -3.96 9.09 -7.43
CA MET A 50 -3.50 7.72 -7.68
C MET A 50 -4.68 6.75 -7.79
N TRP A 51 -5.66 6.87 -6.88
CA TRP A 51 -6.84 6.02 -6.86
C TRP A 51 -7.73 6.22 -8.10
N LEU A 52 -7.90 7.47 -8.53
CA LEU A 52 -8.60 7.79 -9.78
C LEU A 52 -7.81 7.29 -11.01
N ALA A 53 -6.49 7.39 -11.01
CA ALA A 53 -5.66 6.86 -12.09
C ALA A 53 -5.83 5.33 -12.23
N GLU A 54 -5.97 4.60 -11.12
CA GLU A 54 -6.27 3.16 -11.14
C GLU A 54 -7.64 2.87 -11.77
N SER A 55 -8.64 3.71 -11.50
CA SER A 55 -9.97 3.58 -12.13
C SER A 55 -9.95 3.92 -13.62
N VAL A 56 -9.20 4.95 -14.03
CA VAL A 56 -9.01 5.32 -15.44
C VAL A 56 -8.31 4.18 -16.19
N GLU A 57 -7.28 3.59 -15.60
CA GLU A 57 -6.60 2.43 -16.17
C GLU A 57 -7.59 1.27 -16.38
N ALA A 58 -8.33 0.88 -15.33
CA ALA A 58 -9.31 -0.19 -15.42
C ALA A 58 -10.36 0.07 -16.51
N TYR A 59 -10.90 1.29 -16.58
CA TYR A 59 -11.84 1.70 -17.62
C TYR A 59 -11.25 1.53 -19.03
N LEU A 60 -10.04 2.05 -19.27
CA LEU A 60 -9.39 1.96 -20.57
C LEU A 60 -9.12 0.51 -20.97
N LEU A 61 -8.65 -0.33 -20.04
CA LEU A 61 -8.38 -1.73 -20.31
C LEU A 61 -9.66 -2.50 -20.65
N LEU A 62 -10.74 -2.29 -19.90
CA LEU A 62 -12.03 -2.93 -20.17
C LEU A 62 -12.59 -2.50 -21.54
N ARG A 63 -12.53 -1.21 -21.86
CA ARG A 63 -12.96 -0.69 -23.16
C ARG A 63 -12.12 -1.23 -24.32
N LEU A 64 -10.80 -1.35 -24.13
CA LEU A 64 -9.90 -1.93 -25.12
C LEU A 64 -10.18 -3.42 -25.35
N LEU A 65 -10.58 -4.14 -24.31
CA LEU A 65 -10.98 -5.54 -24.36
C LEU A 65 -12.41 -5.75 -24.88
N GLY A 66 -13.10 -4.68 -25.28
CA GLY A 66 -14.42 -4.73 -25.90
C GLY A 66 -15.60 -4.75 -24.93
N PHE A 67 -15.37 -4.53 -23.63
CA PHE A 67 -16.46 -4.40 -22.67
C PHE A 67 -17.15 -3.04 -22.81
N ASP A 68 -18.49 -3.05 -22.84
CA ASP A 68 -19.30 -1.83 -22.80
C ASP A 68 -19.54 -1.40 -21.35
N VAL A 69 -18.54 -0.74 -20.77
CA VAL A 69 -18.59 -0.21 -19.40
C VAL A 69 -18.53 1.31 -19.40
N THR A 70 -19.22 1.93 -18.45
CA THR A 70 -19.07 3.36 -18.16
C THR A 70 -17.86 3.58 -17.25
N PHE A 71 -17.40 4.84 -17.17
CA PHE A 71 -16.36 5.20 -16.20
C PHE A 71 -16.83 4.96 -14.75
N GLY A 72 -18.12 5.14 -14.47
CA GLY A 72 -18.71 4.87 -13.16
C GLY A 72 -18.62 3.40 -12.78
N ASP A 73 -18.80 2.49 -13.73
CA ASP A 73 -18.68 1.05 -13.49
C ASP A 73 -17.24 0.66 -13.13
N ALA A 74 -16.25 1.26 -13.79
CA ALA A 74 -14.84 1.04 -13.46
C ALA A 74 -14.46 1.57 -12.07
N VAL A 75 -14.96 2.77 -11.70
CA VAL A 75 -14.79 3.33 -10.36
C VAL A 75 -15.45 2.44 -9.29
N ALA A 76 -16.67 1.96 -9.56
CA ALA A 76 -17.39 1.07 -8.64
C ALA A 76 -16.67 -0.26 -8.48
N LEU A 77 -16.16 -0.84 -9.57
CA LEU A 77 -15.32 -2.03 -9.56
C LEU A 77 -14.10 -1.83 -8.65
N GLU A 78 -13.28 -0.82 -8.90
CA GLU A 78 -12.06 -0.57 -8.11
C GLU A 78 -12.36 -0.22 -6.64
N ALA A 79 -13.51 0.40 -6.35
CA ALA A 79 -13.97 0.61 -4.99
C ALA A 79 -14.27 -0.71 -4.27
N VAL A 80 -14.99 -1.63 -4.92
CA VAL A 80 -15.24 -2.97 -4.39
C VAL A 80 -13.92 -3.73 -4.20
N MET A 81 -13.02 -3.66 -5.19
CA MET A 81 -11.71 -4.30 -5.09
C MET A 81 -10.87 -3.74 -3.94
N SER A 82 -10.95 -2.44 -3.67
CA SER A 82 -10.28 -1.80 -2.53
C SER A 82 -10.78 -2.35 -1.20
N VAL A 83 -12.10 -2.55 -1.06
CA VAL A 83 -12.70 -3.17 0.12
C VAL A 83 -12.28 -4.64 0.25
N LEU A 84 -12.33 -5.40 -0.84
CA LEU A 84 -11.90 -6.81 -0.85
C LEU A 84 -10.44 -6.94 -0.44
N ARG A 85 -9.56 -6.06 -0.92
CA ARG A 85 -8.14 -6.03 -0.56
C ARG A 85 -7.94 -5.70 0.92
N ALA A 86 -8.75 -4.80 1.49
CA ALA A 86 -8.72 -4.49 2.92
C ALA A 86 -9.19 -5.67 3.77
N LEU A 87 -10.22 -6.41 3.33
CA LEU A 87 -10.68 -7.62 4.02
C LEU A 87 -9.67 -8.77 3.90
N ALA A 88 -8.96 -8.84 2.77
CA ALA A 88 -7.93 -9.82 2.47
C ALA A 88 -6.53 -9.37 2.90
N PHE A 89 -6.39 -8.49 3.92
CA PHE A 89 -5.09 -7.93 4.34
C PHE A 89 -4.02 -8.99 4.70
N PHE A 90 -4.47 -10.18 5.09
CA PHE A 90 -3.60 -11.31 5.45
C PHE A 90 -3.16 -12.14 4.24
N ILE A 91 -3.68 -11.86 3.03
CA ILE A 91 -3.32 -12.53 1.79
C ILE A 91 -2.26 -11.69 1.07
N PRO A 92 -1.01 -12.17 0.95
CA PRO A 92 0.04 -11.45 0.25
C PRO A 92 -0.37 -11.15 -1.20
N ALA A 93 -0.21 -9.89 -1.61
CA ALA A 93 -0.62 -9.38 -2.93
C ALA A 93 -2.12 -9.59 -3.29
N GLY A 94 -2.96 -10.00 -2.34
CA GLY A 94 -4.39 -10.29 -2.58
C GLY A 94 -4.64 -11.31 -3.68
N LEU A 95 -3.67 -12.22 -3.94
CA LEU A 95 -3.73 -13.21 -5.00
C LEU A 95 -4.98 -14.09 -4.83
N GLY A 96 -5.66 -14.40 -5.94
CA GLY A 96 -6.91 -15.15 -5.93
C GLY A 96 -8.13 -14.30 -5.56
N VAL A 97 -8.09 -13.50 -4.49
CA VAL A 97 -9.22 -12.64 -4.11
C VAL A 97 -9.48 -11.59 -5.17
N GLN A 98 -8.44 -10.89 -5.63
CA GLN A 98 -8.65 -9.86 -6.63
C GLN A 98 -9.03 -10.45 -7.99
N ASP A 99 -8.41 -11.57 -8.36
CA ASP A 99 -8.62 -12.21 -9.67
C ASP A 99 -10.04 -12.79 -9.76
N ALA A 100 -10.52 -13.42 -8.69
CA ALA A 100 -11.89 -13.90 -8.58
C ALA A 100 -12.89 -12.73 -8.51
N GLY A 101 -12.55 -11.62 -7.86
CA GLY A 101 -13.40 -10.43 -7.81
C GLY A 101 -13.62 -9.82 -9.20
N TYR A 102 -12.54 -9.64 -9.98
CA TYR A 102 -12.66 -9.19 -11.37
C TYR A 102 -13.40 -10.19 -12.25
N ALA A 103 -13.10 -11.48 -12.11
CA ALA A 103 -13.80 -12.51 -12.87
C ALA A 103 -15.30 -12.56 -12.54
N ALA A 104 -15.69 -12.40 -11.27
CA ALA A 104 -17.08 -12.36 -10.84
C ALA A 104 -17.82 -11.11 -11.33
N PHE A 105 -17.14 -9.96 -11.40
CA PHE A 105 -17.71 -8.73 -11.94
C PHE A 105 -17.93 -8.82 -13.46
N LEU A 106 -17.01 -9.46 -14.18
CA LEU A 106 -16.99 -9.49 -15.64
C LEU A 106 -17.67 -10.73 -16.26
N SER A 107 -17.97 -11.76 -15.47
CA SER A 107 -18.60 -13.03 -15.93
C SER A 107 -20.06 -12.90 -16.38
N GLY A 108 -20.64 -11.69 -16.30
CA GLY A 108 -22.02 -11.43 -16.74
C GLY A 108 -22.23 -11.42 -18.27
N GLY A 109 -21.18 -11.44 -19.09
CA GLY A 109 -21.26 -11.42 -20.57
C GLY A 109 -20.55 -12.61 -21.22
N GLY A 110 -20.99 -13.04 -22.41
CA GLY A 110 -20.65 -14.30 -23.11
C GLY A 110 -19.17 -14.71 -23.22
N ASP A 111 -18.56 -14.61 -24.41
CA ASP A 111 -17.22 -15.17 -24.75
C ASP A 111 -16.05 -14.38 -24.10
N THR A 112 -16.12 -14.23 -22.78
CA THR A 112 -15.37 -13.24 -21.97
C THR A 112 -14.17 -13.83 -21.24
N LEU A 113 -13.99 -15.15 -21.17
CA LEU A 113 -12.95 -15.74 -20.33
C LEU A 113 -11.54 -15.28 -20.72
N SER A 114 -11.25 -15.19 -22.02
CA SER A 114 -9.97 -14.71 -22.55
C SER A 114 -9.76 -13.23 -22.26
N ALA A 115 -10.79 -12.40 -22.38
CA ALA A 115 -10.75 -10.97 -22.11
C ALA A 115 -10.57 -10.69 -20.61
N VAL A 116 -11.28 -11.41 -19.74
CA VAL A 116 -11.13 -11.36 -18.29
C VAL A 116 -9.71 -11.76 -17.87
N ALA A 117 -9.20 -12.86 -18.44
CA ALA A 117 -7.83 -13.30 -18.17
C ALA A 117 -6.81 -12.24 -18.63
N ALA A 118 -6.99 -11.64 -19.81
CA ALA A 118 -6.12 -10.58 -20.31
C ALA A 118 -6.14 -9.34 -19.39
N PHE A 119 -7.32 -8.91 -18.95
CA PHE A 119 -7.47 -7.81 -17.99
C PHE A 119 -6.72 -8.07 -16.69
N VAL A 120 -6.95 -9.24 -16.08
CA VAL A 120 -6.31 -9.65 -14.83
C VAL A 120 -4.79 -9.71 -15.00
N LEU A 121 -4.30 -10.37 -16.05
CA LEU A 121 -2.86 -10.50 -16.32
C LEU A 121 -2.19 -9.13 -16.47
N LEU A 122 -2.83 -8.18 -17.17
CA LEU A 122 -2.27 -6.86 -17.38
C LEU A 122 -2.19 -6.06 -16.06
N LYS A 123 -3.24 -6.13 -15.24
CA LYS A 123 -3.25 -5.54 -13.90
C LYS A 123 -2.17 -6.16 -13.01
N ARG A 124 -1.99 -7.48 -13.06
CA ARG A 124 -0.93 -8.19 -12.31
C ARG A 124 0.47 -7.84 -12.78
N ALA A 125 0.69 -7.76 -14.09
CA ALA A 125 1.98 -7.37 -14.65
C ALA A 125 2.40 -5.99 -14.12
N ARG A 126 1.48 -5.03 -14.13
CA ARG A 126 1.70 -3.69 -13.55
C ARG A 126 2.02 -3.74 -12.05
N GLU A 127 1.25 -4.50 -11.26
CA GLU A 127 1.51 -4.68 -9.83
C GLU A 127 2.92 -5.21 -9.58
N LEU A 128 3.33 -6.25 -10.32
CA LEU A 128 4.66 -6.84 -10.25
C LEU A 128 5.76 -5.85 -10.65
N CYS A 129 5.53 -5.02 -11.68
CA CYS A 129 6.46 -3.96 -12.06
C CYS A 129 6.70 -2.99 -10.90
N TRP A 130 5.63 -2.51 -10.24
CA TRP A 130 5.76 -1.60 -9.11
C TRP A 130 6.37 -2.24 -7.88
N MET A 131 6.06 -3.50 -7.59
CA MET A 131 6.74 -4.27 -6.54
C MET A 131 8.24 -4.38 -6.82
N GLY A 132 8.63 -4.64 -8.08
CA GLY A 132 10.02 -4.68 -8.50
C GLY A 132 10.74 -3.34 -8.35
N VAL A 133 10.10 -2.24 -8.76
CA VAL A 133 10.62 -0.87 -8.55
C VAL A 133 10.80 -0.58 -7.06
N GLY A 134 9.81 -0.89 -6.23
CA GLY A 134 9.89 -0.71 -4.78
C GLY A 134 11.04 -1.50 -4.15
N ALA A 135 11.18 -2.77 -4.52
CA ALA A 135 12.28 -3.62 -4.06
C ALA A 135 13.64 -3.06 -4.49
N ALA A 136 13.78 -2.63 -5.75
CA ALA A 136 15.01 -2.02 -6.25
C ALA A 136 15.38 -0.76 -5.46
N LEU A 137 14.41 0.15 -5.23
CA LEU A 137 14.62 1.36 -4.44
C LEU A 137 15.05 1.06 -2.99
N LEU A 138 14.49 0.02 -2.37
CA LEU A 138 14.88 -0.40 -1.03
C LEU A 138 16.32 -0.93 -1.00
N VAL A 139 16.71 -1.75 -2.00
CA VAL A 139 18.09 -2.24 -2.13
C VAL A 139 19.07 -1.09 -2.34
N LEU A 140 18.74 -0.12 -3.20
CA LEU A 140 19.56 1.06 -3.43
C LEU A 140 19.74 1.89 -2.16
N GLN A 141 18.67 2.09 -1.39
CA GLN A 141 18.75 2.78 -0.10
C GLN A 141 19.59 2.04 0.93
N ALA A 142 19.47 0.70 1.01
CA ALA A 142 20.27 -0.11 1.92
C ALA A 142 21.77 0.00 1.59
N ARG A 143 22.12 -0.04 0.29
CA ARG A 143 23.51 0.15 -0.18
C ARG A 143 24.05 1.53 0.16
N ALA A 144 23.27 2.59 -0.10
CA ALA A 144 23.68 3.96 0.20
C ALA A 144 23.89 4.20 1.72
N ARG A 145 23.09 3.55 2.57
CA ARG A 145 23.27 3.60 4.04
C ARG A 145 24.53 2.86 4.48
N GLY A 146 24.80 1.67 3.93
CA GLY A 146 26.02 0.92 4.22
C GLY A 146 27.28 1.72 3.90
N GLN A 147 27.32 2.34 2.72
CA GLN A 147 28.45 3.18 2.29
C GLN A 147 28.67 4.39 3.21
N ARG A 148 27.60 5.04 3.71
CA ARG A 148 27.73 6.16 4.64
C ARG A 148 28.37 5.76 5.97
N LEU A 149 28.00 4.60 6.50
CA LEU A 149 28.55 4.09 7.76
C LEU A 149 30.03 3.69 7.61
N GLU A 150 30.41 3.11 6.48
CA GLU A 150 31.82 2.80 6.17
C GLU A 150 32.67 4.08 6.06
N LEU A 151 32.14 5.15 5.47
CA LEU A 151 32.81 6.45 5.39
C LEU A 151 32.96 7.09 6.78
N GLU A 152 31.93 7.05 7.62
CA GLU A 152 31.98 7.60 8.99
C GLU A 152 32.94 6.79 9.89
N ALA A 153 33.02 5.47 9.73
CA ALA A 153 33.95 4.62 10.48
C ALA A 153 35.41 4.75 10.01
N GLY A 154 35.63 5.20 8.77
CA GLY A 154 36.97 5.41 8.19
C GLY A 154 37.58 6.78 8.48
N VAL A 155 36.84 7.72 9.10
CA VAL A 155 37.37 9.03 9.51
C VAL A 155 38.00 8.89 10.90
N PRO A 156 39.34 8.97 11.04
CA PRO A 156 39.98 8.90 12.36
C PRO A 156 39.62 10.14 13.20
N GLU A 157 39.25 9.93 14.47
CA GLU A 157 38.85 11.00 15.42
C GLU A 157 39.95 12.02 15.78
N GLY A 158 41.08 12.05 15.06
CA GLY A 158 42.25 12.90 15.35
C GLY A 158 42.29 14.24 14.62
N GLY A 159 41.21 14.66 13.95
CA GLY A 159 41.23 15.76 12.98
C GLY A 159 40.78 17.14 13.47
N ILE A 160 40.59 17.38 14.77
CA ILE A 160 40.31 18.73 15.32
C ILE A 160 40.99 18.90 16.69
N THR A 161 42.31 18.99 16.69
CA THR A 161 43.06 19.75 17.69
C THR A 161 44.27 20.38 16.99
N ALA A 162 44.09 21.60 16.51
CA ALA A 162 45.16 22.52 16.12
C ALA A 162 44.89 23.85 16.82
#